data_AF-A0ABD6EKE3-F1
#
_entry.id   AF-A0ABD6EKE3-F1
#
_cell.length_a   1.000
_cell.length_b   1.000
_cell.length_c   1.000
_cell.angle_alpha   90.00
_cell.angle_beta   90.00
_cell.angle_gamma   90.00
#
_symmetry.space_group_name_H-M   'P 1'
#
loop_
_entity.id
_entity.type
_entity.pdbx_description
1 polymer ?
#
loop_
_entity_poly.entity_id
_entity_poly.type
_entity_poly.pdbx_seq_one_letter_code
_entity_poly.pdbx_strand_id
1 'polypeptide(L)'
;MDNMSELFAVINALECLEKVFSRDYVSLKEYTAECSKLLVQYKVALRLVHGISMHWSKNIELNVRQQWREFAKIVQLQRRMTKATH
;
A
#
# COMPACT_ATOMS: atom_id res chain seq x y z
N MET A 1 -1.37 -1.56 21.43
CA MET A 1 -0.48 -0.77 20.56
C MET A 1 -0.50 -1.28 19.12
N ASP A 2 -1.36 -2.25 18.82
CA ASP A 2 -1.12 -3.22 17.75
C ASP A 2 -1.64 -2.76 16.39
N ASN A 3 -2.70 -1.95 16.36
CA ASN A 3 -3.31 -1.55 15.09
C ASN A 3 -2.44 -0.61 14.25
N MET A 4 -1.70 0.31 14.90
CA MET A 4 -0.77 1.17 14.18
C MET A 4 0.42 0.37 13.65
N SER A 5 0.91 -0.59 14.43
CA SER A 5 1.96 -1.51 14.00
C SER A 5 1.54 -2.29 12.75
N GLU A 6 0.32 -2.82 12.73
CA GLU A 6 -0.26 -3.51 11.59
C GLU A 6 -0.27 -2.62 10.33
N LEU A 7 -0.72 -1.37 10.47
CA LEU A 7 -0.77 -0.43 9.34
C LEU A 7 0.63 -0.12 8.81
N PHE A 8 1.59 0.14 9.69
CA PHE A 8 2.99 0.37 9.29
C PHE A 8 3.61 -0.86 8.64
N ALA A 9 3.31 -2.06 9.14
CA ALA A 9 3.78 -3.31 8.54
C ALA A 9 3.28 -3.47 7.09
N VAL A 10 1.99 -3.20 6.85
CA VAL A 10 1.41 -3.26 5.49
C VAL A 10 2.03 -2.19 4.58
N ILE A 11 2.24 -0.96 5.07
CA ILE A 11 2.90 0.10 4.30
C ILE A 11 4.34 -0.29 3.94
N ASN A 12 5.11 -0.79 4.90
CA ASN A 12 6.48 -1.25 4.66
C ASN A 12 6.54 -2.42 3.68
N ALA A 13 5.57 -3.34 3.75
CA ALA A 13 5.47 -4.46 2.81
C ALA A 13 5.20 -3.97 1.38
N LEU A 14 4.35 -2.94 1.21
CA LEU A 14 4.10 -2.30 -0.09
C LEU A 14 5.36 -1.64 -0.66
N GLU A 15 6.10 -0.88 0.16
CA GLU A 15 7.35 -0.23 -0.26
C GLU A 15 8.44 -1.28 -0.63
N CYS A 16 8.51 -2.36 0.14
CA CYS A 16 9.41 -3.48 -0.17
C CYS A 16 9.02 -4.12 -1.51
N LEU A 17 7.73 -4.38 -1.72
CA LEU A 17 7.21 -4.96 -2.96
C LEU A 17 7.55 -4.09 -4.18
N GLU A 18 7.48 -2.77 -4.05
CA GLU A 18 7.92 -1.82 -5.08
C GLU A 18 9.42 -1.94 -5.39
N LYS A 19 10.27 -2.02 -4.35
CA LYS A 19 11.72 -2.16 -4.51
C LYS A 19 12.11 -3.46 -5.22
N VAL A 20 11.47 -4.59 -4.90
CA VAL A 20 11.74 -5.86 -5.61
C VAL A 20 11.19 -5.87 -7.02
N PHE A 21 10.03 -5.25 -7.27
CA PHE A 21 9.49 -5.10 -8.62
C PHE A 21 10.37 -4.22 -9.51
N SER A 22 10.86 -3.08 -8.98
CA SER A 22 11.78 -2.19 -9.70
C SER A 22 13.13 -2.85 -10.04
N ARG A 23 13.47 -3.96 -9.38
CA ARG A 23 14.69 -4.73 -9.60
C ARG A 23 14.43 -6.02 -10.41
N ASP A 24 13.26 -6.14 -11.04
CA ASP A 24 12.81 -7.31 -11.81
C ASP A 24 12.81 -8.65 -11.05
N TYR A 25 12.81 -8.64 -9.70
CA TYR A 25 12.73 -9.87 -8.91
C TYR A 25 11.33 -10.49 -8.88
N VAL A 26 10.30 -9.72 -9.23
CA VAL A 26 8.89 -10.11 -9.15
C VAL A 26 8.22 -9.78 -10.47
N SER A 27 7.54 -10.74 -11.08
CA SER A 27 6.83 -10.50 -12.32
C SER A 27 5.63 -9.57 -12.12
N LEU A 28 5.19 -8.87 -13.17
CA LEU A 28 4.00 -8.01 -13.13
C LEU A 28 2.77 -8.74 -12.57
N LYS A 29 2.62 -10.04 -12.87
CA LYS A 29 1.51 -10.87 -12.42
C LYS A 29 1.56 -11.12 -10.90
N GLU A 30 2.73 -11.48 -10.39
CA GLU A 30 2.96 -11.70 -8.95
C GLU A 30 2.84 -10.39 -8.17
N TYR A 31 3.44 -9.31 -8.69
CA TYR A 31 3.32 -7.98 -8.10
C TYR A 31 1.86 -7.56 -7.98
N THR A 32 1.04 -7.78 -9.02
CA THR A 32 -0.39 -7.45 -9.00
C THR A 32 -1.16 -8.27 -7.95
N ALA A 33 -0.84 -9.55 -7.82
CA ALA A 33 -1.46 -10.44 -6.85
C ALA A 33 -1.12 -10.02 -5.41
N GLU A 34 0.15 -9.75 -5.12
CA GLU A 34 0.61 -9.32 -3.80
C GLU A 34 0.13 -7.90 -3.46
N CYS A 35 0.18 -6.96 -4.41
CA CYS A 35 -0.40 -5.62 -4.24
C CYS A 35 -1.88 -5.69 -3.87
N SER A 36 -2.66 -6.56 -4.53
CA SER A 36 -4.09 -6.72 -4.25
C SER A 36 -4.35 -7.21 -2.83
N LYS A 37 -3.54 -8.16 -2.34
CA LYS A 37 -3.62 -8.64 -0.95
C LYS A 37 -3.26 -7.54 0.05
N LEU A 38 -2.15 -6.85 -0.16
CA LEU A 38 -1.69 -5.76 0.72
C LEU A 38 -2.66 -4.58 0.74
N LEU A 39 -3.29 -4.26 -0.39
CA LEU A 39 -4.34 -3.24 -0.49
C LEU A 39 -5.57 -3.57 0.38
N VAL A 40 -5.96 -4.84 0.45
CA VAL A 40 -7.05 -5.29 1.33
C VAL A 40 -6.64 -5.16 2.79
N GLN A 41 -5.44 -5.63 3.14
CA GLN A 41 -4.90 -5.52 4.50
C GLN A 41 -4.79 -4.07 4.95
N TYR A 42 -4.34 -3.16 4.07
CA TYR A 42 -4.26 -1.74 4.35
C TYR A 42 -5.62 -1.15 4.71
N LYS A 43 -6.67 -1.49 3.96
CA LYS A 43 -8.03 -1.02 4.25
C LYS A 43 -8.54 -1.52 5.60
N VAL A 44 -8.23 -2.77 5.94
CA VAL A 44 -8.62 -3.37 7.23
C VAL A 44 -7.87 -2.70 8.37
N ALA A 45 -6.54 -2.60 8.27
CA ALA A 45 -5.69 -1.93 9.26
C ALA A 45 -6.11 -0.47 9.46
N LEU A 46 -6.36 0.27 8.38
CA LEU A 46 -6.81 1.66 8.44
C LEU A 46 -8.16 1.80 9.19
N ARG A 47 -9.11 0.90 8.94
CA ARG A 47 -10.40 0.87 9.66
C ARG A 47 -10.20 0.59 11.15
N LEU A 48 -9.32 -0.35 11.49
CA LEU A 48 -9.01 -0.69 12.88
C LEU A 48 -8.38 0.52 13.61
N VAL A 49 -7.42 1.20 12.98
CA VAL A 49 -6.78 2.37 13.59
C VAL A 49 -7.75 3.56 13.69
N HIS A 50 -8.62 3.79 12.71
CA HIS A 50 -9.69 4.78 12.81
C HIS A 50 -10.71 4.46 13.91
N GLY A 51 -11.01 3.18 14.16
CA GLY A 51 -11.97 2.76 15.19
C GLY A 51 -11.43 2.79 16.62
N ILE A 52 -10.10 2.67 16.80
CA ILE A 52 -9.48 2.42 18.12
C ILE A 52 -8.85 3.66 18.74
N SER A 53 -8.57 4.71 17.97
CA SER A 53 -8.14 5.98 18.56
C SER A 53 -8.39 7.16 17.63
N MET A 54 -9.33 8.02 18.04
CA MET A 54 -9.66 9.28 17.38
C MET A 54 -8.65 10.38 17.73
N HIS A 55 -7.37 10.05 17.80
CA HIS A 55 -6.26 11.00 17.95
C HIS A 55 -5.07 10.54 17.13
N TRP A 56 -5.22 10.59 15.81
CA TRP A 56 -4.06 10.58 14.94
C TRP A 56 -3.35 11.91 15.08
N SER A 57 -2.04 11.88 15.31
CA SER A 57 -1.26 13.08 15.06
C SER A 57 -1.42 13.41 13.57
N LYS A 58 -1.79 14.65 13.24
CA LYS A 58 -1.91 15.14 11.86
C LYS A 58 -0.68 14.77 11.02
N ASN A 59 0.49 14.71 11.66
CA ASN A 59 1.73 14.34 11.00
C ASN A 59 1.74 12.86 10.53
N ILE A 60 1.16 11.95 11.31
CA ILE A 60 1.03 10.53 10.96
C ILE A 60 -0.02 10.37 9.85
N GLU A 61 -1.16 11.04 9.94
CA GLU A 61 -2.17 11.00 8.88
C GLU A 61 -1.61 11.54 7.55
N LEU A 62 -0.87 12.64 7.59
CA LEU A 62 -0.21 13.21 6.42
C LEU A 62 0.85 12.26 5.84
N ASN A 63 1.64 11.61 6.69
CA ASN A 63 2.65 10.65 6.24
C ASN A 63 2.00 9.43 5.55
N VAL A 64 0.95 8.86 6.16
CA VAL A 64 0.20 7.73 5.59
C VAL A 64 -0.47 8.15 4.27
N ARG A 65 -1.07 9.35 4.21
CA ARG A 65 -1.66 9.88 2.97
C ARG A 65 -0.61 10.14 1.89
N GLN A 66 0.58 10.62 2.24
CA GLN A 66 1.66 10.88 1.28
C GLN A 66 2.18 9.58 0.68
N GLN A 67 2.48 8.60 1.53
CA GLN A 67 2.85 7.23 1.15
C GLN A 67 1.79 6.62 0.22
N TRP A 68 0.51 6.77 0.55
CA TRP A 68 -0.59 6.28 -0.29
C TRP A 68 -0.70 7.00 -1.65
N ARG A 69 -0.38 8.29 -1.73
CA ARG A 69 -0.40 9.03 -3.00
C ARG A 69 0.66 8.53 -3.97
N GLU A 70 1.88 8.27 -3.49
CA GLU A 70 2.92 7.68 -4.33
C GLU A 70 2.52 6.27 -4.78
N PHE A 71 1.99 5.47 -3.86
CA PHE A 71 1.49 4.13 -4.20
C PHE A 71 0.34 4.15 -5.23
N ALA A 72 -0.62 5.08 -5.09
CA ALA A 72 -1.73 5.22 -6.02
C ALA A 72 -1.27 5.53 -7.45
N LYS A 73 -0.14 6.23 -7.63
CA LYS A 73 0.45 6.46 -8.95
C LYS A 73 0.94 5.16 -9.57
N ILE A 74 1.49 4.24 -8.78
CA ILE A 74 1.99 2.94 -9.25
C ILE A 74 0.84 2.03 -9.68
N VAL A 75 -0.25 1.98 -8.89
CA VAL A 75 -1.47 1.24 -9.28
C VAL A 75 -2.12 1.85 -10.53
N GLN A 76 -2.09 3.18 -10.67
CA GLN A 76 -2.55 3.87 -11.88
C GLN A 76 -1.70 3.52 -13.12
N LEU A 77 -0.37 3.48 -12.95
CA LEU A 77 0.56 3.05 -14.00
C LEU A 77 0.30 1.60 -14.41
N GLN A 78 0.08 0.69 -13.45
CA GLN A 78 -0.32 -0.68 -13.76
C GLN A 78 -1.62 -0.76 -14.55
N ARG A 79 -2.67 -0.01 -14.15
CA ARG A 79 -3.95 0.04 -14.89
C ARG A 79 -3.76 0.51 -16.34
N ARG A 80 -2.81 1.41 -16.59
CA ARG A 80 -2.48 1.86 -17.95
C ARG A 80 -1.74 0.77 -18.74
N MET A 81 -0.80 0.05 -18.13
CA MET A 81 -0.08 -1.04 -18.81
C MET A 81 -0.96 -2.24 -19.15
N THR A 82 -1.89 -2.65 -18.27
CA THR A 82 -2.85 -3.73 -18.57
C THR A 82 -3.85 -3.38 -19.67
N LYS A 83 -4.10 -2.09 -19.93
CA LYS A 83 -4.96 -1.65 -21.03
C LYS A 83 -4.23 -1.56 -22.37
N ALA A 84 -2.90 -1.53 -22.37
CA ALA A 84 -2.09 -1.49 -23.58
C ALA A 84 -1.77 -2.89 -24.15
N THR A 85 -2.17 -3.95 -23.46
CA THR A 85 -1.97 -5.36 -23.86
C THR A 85 -3.23 -6.01 -24.47
N HIS A 86 -4.22 -5.20 -24.87
CA HIS A 86 -5.44 -5.67 -25.54
C HIS A 86 -5.65 -4.95 -26.86
#